data_AF-A0A0W1ESL0-F1
#
_entry.id   AF-A0A0W1ESL0-F1
#
_cell.length_a   1.000
_cell.length_b   1.000
_cell.length_c   1.000
_cell.angle_alpha   90.00
_cell.angle_beta   90.00
_cell.angle_gamma   90.00
#
_symmetry.space_group_name_H-M   'P 1'
#
loop_
_entity.id
_entity.type
_entity.pdbx_description
1 polymer ?
#
loop_
_entity_poly.entity_id
_entity_poly.type
_entity_poly.pdbx_seq_one_letter_code
_entity_poly.pdbx_strand_id
1 'polypeptide(L)' 'MTQSSNPDSIGGTPRATKRPAHVKAPAGWQNSPVPAPEAMKEDPAEDQPGGRNPVRYGDWELKGIAIDF' A
#
# COMPACT_ATOMS: atom_id res chain seq x y z
N MET A 1 -0.90 -34.65 -15.35
CA MET A 1 -1.41 -34.94 -13.99
C MET A 1 -0.94 -33.82 -13.08
N THR A 2 -1.80 -32.85 -12.78
CA THR A 2 -1.51 -31.78 -11.83
C THR A 2 -1.59 -32.38 -10.42
N GLN A 3 -0.44 -32.61 -9.80
CA GLN A 3 -0.36 -33.03 -8.41
C GLN A 3 -0.98 -31.93 -7.55
N SER A 4 -2.14 -32.19 -6.97
CA SER A 4 -2.81 -31.27 -6.05
C SER A 4 -1.92 -31.07 -4.82
N SER A 5 -1.32 -29.89 -4.69
CA SER A 5 -0.55 -29.54 -3.50
C SER A 5 -1.49 -29.44 -2.30
N ASN A 6 -1.27 -30.27 -1.28
CA ASN A 6 -1.96 -30.13 -0.01
C ASN A 6 -1.45 -28.84 0.69
N PRO A 7 -2.31 -27.84 0.97
CA PRO A 7 -1.87 -26.58 1.56
C PRO A 7 -1.27 -26.73 2.96
N ASP A 8 -1.58 -27.83 3.65
CA ASP A 8 -1.18 -28.06 5.03
C ASP A 8 0.15 -28.82 5.17
N SER A 9 0.75 -29.26 4.07
CA SER A 9 2.02 -30.01 4.11
C SER A 9 3.00 -29.59 3.03
N ILE A 10 4.27 -29.46 3.42
CA ILE A 10 5.39 -29.24 2.52
C ILE A 10 6.30 -30.45 2.64
N GLY A 11 6.39 -31.26 1.58
CA GLY A 11 7.27 -32.44 1.52
C GLY A 11 6.98 -33.50 2.60
N GLY A 12 5.72 -33.67 3.02
CA GLY A 12 5.34 -34.64 4.06
C GLY A 12 5.50 -34.13 5.50
N THR A 13 6.02 -32.91 5.69
CA THR A 13 6.03 -32.24 7.00
C THR A 13 4.84 -31.28 7.13
N PRO A 14 4.22 -31.15 8.32
CA PRO A 14 3.17 -30.16 8.55
C PRO A 14 3.69 -28.74 8.34
N ARG A 15 2.91 -27.89 7.67
CA ARG A 15 3.27 -26.50 7.40
C ARG A 15 3.30 -25.68 8.69
N ALA A 16 4.43 -25.01 8.95
CA ALA A 16 4.61 -24.15 10.12
C ALA A 16 3.90 -22.78 9.92
N THR A 17 2.58 -22.75 10.09
CA THR A 17 1.76 -21.52 9.92
C THR A 17 1.64 -20.66 11.17
N LYS A 18 2.05 -21.18 12.33
CA LYS A 18 1.98 -20.49 13.63
C LYS A 18 3.36 -20.32 14.23
N ARG A 19 3.60 -19.17 14.88
CA ARG A 19 4.84 -18.88 15.58
C ARG A 19 5.02 -19.82 16.79
N PRO A 20 6.17 -20.46 16.99
CA PRO A 20 6.43 -21.31 18.16
C PRO A 20 6.43 -20.52 19.47
N ALA A 21 5.89 -21.11 20.54
CA ALA A 21 5.66 -20.44 21.83
C ALA A 21 6.95 -19.99 22.56
N HIS A 22 8.08 -20.65 22.31
CA HIS A 22 9.36 -20.34 22.96
C HIS A 22 10.08 -19.13 22.33
N VAL A 23 9.65 -18.66 21.16
CA VAL A 23 10.28 -17.55 20.46
C VAL A 23 9.78 -16.23 21.04
N LYS A 24 10.51 -15.68 22.01
CA LYS A 24 10.22 -14.37 22.62
C LYS A 24 10.77 -13.23 21.77
N ALA A 25 10.15 -12.06 21.85
CA ALA A 25 10.72 -10.84 21.27
C ALA A 25 11.98 -10.41 22.04
N PRO A 26 12.95 -9.72 21.40
CA PRO A 26 14.15 -9.23 22.07
C PRO A 26 13.82 -8.12 23.09
N ALA A 27 14.74 -7.89 24.03
CA ALA A 27 14.60 -6.82 25.00
C ALA A 27 14.48 -5.45 24.29
N GLY A 28 13.46 -4.66 24.66
CA GLY A 28 13.18 -3.35 24.06
C GLY A 28 12.35 -3.38 22.77
N TRP A 29 11.91 -4.54 22.30
CA TRP A 29 10.99 -4.61 21.16
C TRP A 29 9.63 -4.02 21.51
N GLN A 30 9.18 -3.03 20.72
CA GLN A 30 7.85 -2.45 20.80
C GLN A 30 7.14 -2.64 19.46
N ASN A 31 5.87 -3.04 19.50
CA ASN A 31 5.02 -3.20 18.31
C ASN A 31 3.85 -2.21 18.34
N SER A 32 4.16 -0.96 18.66
CA SER A 32 3.17 0.11 18.61
C SER A 32 2.72 0.32 17.16
N PRO A 33 1.41 0.52 16.90
CA PRO A 33 0.94 0.81 15.56
C PRO A 33 1.58 2.11 15.05
N VAL A 34 1.73 2.18 13.73
CA VAL A 34 2.12 3.44 13.08
C VAL A 34 1.05 4.51 13.38
N PRO A 35 1.44 5.80 13.46
CA PRO A 35 0.48 6.88 13.60
C PRO A 35 -0.57 6.85 12.48
N ALA A 36 -1.75 7.41 12.78
CA ALA A 36 -2.75 7.62 11.75
C ALA A 36 -2.20 8.53 10.63
N PRO A 37 -2.52 8.27 9.35
CA PRO A 37 -2.13 9.16 8.27
C PRO A 37 -2.72 10.56 8.47
N GLU A 38 -1.97 11.58 8.06
CA GLU A 38 -2.52 12.93 7.98
C GLU A 38 -3.62 12.99 6.91
N ALA A 39 -4.60 13.88 7.12
CA ALA A 39 -5.58 14.20 6.10
C ALA A 39 -4.88 14.81 4.88
N MET A 40 -5.38 14.47 3.69
CA MET A 40 -4.90 15.06 2.44
C MET A 40 -5.17 16.57 2.47
N LYS A 41 -4.13 17.37 2.26
CA LYS A 41 -4.23 18.82 2.11
C LYS A 41 -4.29 19.09 0.62
N GLU A 42 -5.47 19.48 0.13
CA GLU A 42 -5.63 19.93 -1.24
C GLU A 42 -5.18 21.39 -1.32
N ASP A 43 -4.30 21.70 -2.27
CA ASP A 43 -4.04 23.08 -2.64
C ASP A 43 -5.29 23.67 -3.32
N PRO A 44 -5.66 24.93 -3.03
CA PRO A 44 -6.77 25.60 -3.71
C PRO A 44 -6.59 25.54 -5.22
N ALA A 45 -7.67 25.23 -5.95
CA ALA A 45 -7.62 25.12 -7.39
C ALA A 45 -7.20 26.45 -8.04
N GLU A 46 -7.57 27.58 -7.43
CA GLU A 46 -7.23 28.94 -7.85
C GLU A 46 -5.72 29.21 -7.82
N ASP A 47 -4.99 28.54 -6.92
CA ASP A 47 -3.53 28.69 -6.80
C ASP A 47 -2.78 27.84 -7.83
N GLN A 48 -3.48 26.94 -8.53
CA GLN A 48 -2.93 26.08 -9.56
C GLN A 48 -3.03 26.71 -10.97
N PRO A 49 -2.08 26.44 -11.88
CA PRO A 49 -2.15 26.91 -13.26
C PRO A 49 -3.47 26.54 -13.93
N GLY A 50 -4.22 27.53 -14.41
CA GLY A 50 -5.52 27.29 -15.05
C GLY A 50 -6.70 27.07 -14.08
N GLY A 51 -6.52 27.32 -12.78
CA GLY A 51 -7.63 27.33 -11.82
C GLY A 51 -8.20 25.94 -11.52
N ARG A 52 -7.42 24.88 -11.76
CA ARG A 52 -7.84 23.48 -11.68
C ARG A 52 -6.76 22.65 -11.00
N ASN A 53 -7.18 21.70 -10.18
CA ASN A 53 -6.29 20.74 -9.49
C ASN A 53 -6.63 19.29 -9.90
N PRO A 54 -6.40 18.89 -11.16
CA PRO A 54 -6.68 17.53 -11.61
C PRO A 54 -5.64 16.54 -11.08
N VAL A 55 -6.12 15.43 -10.51
CA VAL A 55 -5.29 14.42 -9.83
C VAL A 55 -4.76 13.33 -10.77
N ARG A 56 -5.44 13.09 -11.91
CA ARG A 56 -5.06 12.04 -12.86
C ARG A 56 -4.25 12.62 -14.03
N TYR A 57 -3.26 11.85 -14.48
CA TYR A 57 -2.55 12.11 -15.73
C TYR A 57 -3.54 12.21 -16.90
N GLY A 58 -3.38 13.23 -17.74
CA GLY A 58 -4.26 13.52 -18.86
C GLY A 58 -5.53 14.33 -18.54
N ASP A 59 -5.82 14.62 -17.26
CA ASP A 59 -6.93 15.52 -16.89
C ASP A 59 -6.51 17.02 -16.98
N TRP A 60 -5.25 17.30 -17.28
CA TRP A 60 -4.76 18.65 -17.55
C TRP A 60 -5.11 19.09 -18.97
N GLU A 61 -6.02 20.06 -19.07
CA GLU A 61 -6.42 20.66 -20.34
C GLU A 61 -6.22 22.17 -20.34
N LEU A 62 -5.63 22.69 -21.41
CA LEU A 62 -5.56 24.11 -21.71
C LEU A 62 -6.22 24.37 -23.05
N LYS A 63 -7.29 25.19 -23.06
CA LYS A 63 -8.05 25.53 -24.28
C LYS A 63 -8.55 24.30 -25.07
N GLY A 64 -8.92 23.23 -24.36
CA GLY A 64 -9.40 21.98 -24.96
C GLY A 64 -8.31 21.09 -25.55
N ILE A 65 -7.04 21.38 -25.26
CA ILE A 65 -5.89 20.56 -25.64
C ILE A 65 -5.34 19.93 -24.36
N ALA A 66 -5.16 18.62 -24.36
CA ALA A 66 -4.48 17.91 -23.29
C ALA A 66 -3.00 18.33 -23.25
N ILE A 67 -2.53 18.82 -22.11
CA ILE A 67 -1.13 19.23 -21.89
C ILE A 67 -0.57 18.43 -20.72
N ASP A 68 0.55 17.76 -20.94
CA ASP A 68 1.35 17.08 -19.91
C ASP A 68 2.85 17.17 -20.30
N PHE A 69 3.76 17.06 -19.32
CA PHE A 69 5.22 17.06 -19.54
C PHE A 69 5.79 15.64 -19.59
#